data_AF-A0A2E6X3W8-F1
#
_entry.id   AF-A0A2E6X3W8-F1
#
_cell.length_a   1.000
_cell.length_b   1.000
_cell.length_c   1.000
_cell.angle_alpha   90.00
_cell.angle_beta   90.00
_cell.angle_gamma   90.00
#
_symmetry.space_group_name_H-M   'P 1'
#
loop_
_entity.id
_entity.type
_entity.pdbx_description
1 polymer ?
#
loop_
_entity_poly.entity_id
_entity_poly.type
_entity_poly.pdbx_seq_one_letter_code
_entity_poly.pdbx_strand_id
1 'polypeptide(L)' 'MRVYSAYDRANQKRPVEVRKRVMRNAARRLMIRKHGKAKLKGKDIDHKRSLKAGGGNGYKNLRIRSRSQNRADKRAY' A
#
# COMPACT_ATOMS: atom_id res chain seq x y z
N MET A 1 19.82 -7.09 -7.85
CA MET A 1 18.33 -7.13 -7.99
C MET A 1 17.77 -8.14 -6.99
N ARG A 2 16.57 -7.94 -6.44
CA ARG A 2 15.92 -8.96 -5.61
C ARG A 2 15.47 -10.11 -6.51
N VAL A 3 16.13 -11.26 -6.42
CA VAL A 3 15.72 -12.47 -7.13
C VAL A 3 14.53 -13.06 -6.39
N TYR A 4 13.38 -13.14 -7.07
CA TYR A 4 12.17 -13.75 -6.51
C TYR A 4 12.16 -15.25 -6.80
N SER A 5 11.85 -16.04 -5.78
CA SER A 5 11.66 -17.49 -5.94
C SER A 5 10.50 -17.78 -6.90
N ALA A 6 10.44 -18.99 -7.45
CA ALA A 6 9.26 -19.44 -8.21
C ALA A 6 7.97 -19.33 -7.36
N TYR A 7 8.08 -19.64 -6.06
CA TYR A 7 7.01 -19.53 -5.08
C TYR A 7 6.49 -18.09 -4.91
N ASP A 8 7.38 -17.10 -4.77
CA ASP A 8 6.97 -15.69 -4.64
C ASP A 8 6.25 -15.18 -5.89
N ARG A 9 6.76 -15.58 -7.07
CA ARG A 9 6.15 -15.23 -8.36
C ARG A 9 4.74 -15.80 -8.48
N ALA A 10 4.53 -17.05 -8.07
CA ALA A 10 3.21 -17.67 -8.05
C ALA A 10 2.27 -16.98 -7.04
N ASN A 11 2.75 -16.66 -5.84
CA ASN A 11 1.93 -15.98 -4.83
C ASN A 11 1.48 -14.58 -5.25
N GLN A 12 2.34 -13.81 -5.89
CA GLN A 12 1.99 -12.47 -6.39
C GLN A 12 0.92 -12.48 -7.50
N LYS A 13 0.76 -13.61 -8.20
CA LYS A 13 -0.27 -13.80 -9.23
C LYS A 13 -1.63 -14.20 -8.65
N ARG A 14 -1.72 -14.58 -7.37
CA ARG A 14 -2.99 -14.96 -6.74
C ARG A 14 -3.99 -13.80 -6.81
N PRO A 15 -5.26 -14.03 -7.14
CA PRO A 15 -6.26 -12.96 -7.31
C PRO A 15 -6.36 -12.02 -6.10
N VAL A 16 -6.20 -12.56 -4.88
CA VAL A 16 -6.20 -11.77 -3.63
C VAL A 16 -5.04 -10.78 -3.57
N GLU A 17 -3.82 -11.20 -3.93
CA GLU A 17 -2.64 -10.34 -3.94
C GLU A 17 -2.71 -9.30 -5.05
N VAL A 18 -3.23 -9.68 -6.21
CA VAL A 18 -3.55 -8.75 -7.30
C VAL A 18 -4.55 -7.70 -6.85
N ARG A 19 -5.65 -8.09 -6.19
CA ARG A 19 -6.67 -7.17 -5.65
C ARG A 19 -6.06 -6.21 -4.63
N LYS A 20 -5.24 -6.69 -3.69
CA LYS A 20 -4.52 -5.84 -2.73
C LYS A 20 -3.58 -4.86 -3.42
N ARG A 21 -2.87 -5.28 -4.48
CA ARG A 21 -1.99 -4.40 -5.29
C ARG A 21 -2.79 -3.31 -5.99
N VAL A 22 -3.92 -3.65 -6.62
CA VAL A 22 -4.81 -2.68 -7.27
C VAL A 22 -5.33 -1.66 -6.25
N MET A 23 -5.77 -2.11 -5.07
CA MET A 23 -6.22 -1.22 -3.99
C MET A 23 -5.13 -0.24 -3.54
N ARG A 24 -3.89 -0.70 -3.35
CA ARG A 24 -2.76 0.17 -2.99
C ARG A 24 -2.44 1.19 -4.09
N ASN A 25 -2.47 0.77 -5.35
CA ASN A 25 -2.25 1.67 -6.49
C ASN A 25 -3.35 2.73 -6.59
N ALA A 26 -4.61 2.35 -6.39
CA ALA A 26 -5.73 3.27 -6.34
C ALA A 26 -5.59 4.28 -5.19
N ALA A 27 -5.21 3.84 -3.98
CA ALA A 27 -4.93 4.73 -2.85
C ALA A 27 -3.83 5.75 -3.18
N ARG A 28 -2.75 5.33 -3.84
CA ARG A 28 -1.68 6.23 -4.27
C ARG A 28 -2.18 7.27 -5.27
N ARG A 29 -2.95 6.86 -6.29
CA ARG A 29 -3.54 7.79 -7.27
C ARG A 29 -4.48 8.80 -6.60
N LEU A 30 -5.31 8.34 -5.68
CA LEU A 30 -6.24 9.19 -4.94
C LEU A 30 -5.52 10.25 -4.11
N MET A 31 -4.46 9.86 -3.40
CA MET A 31 -3.66 10.78 -2.58
C MET A 31 -2.79 11.72 -3.43
N ILE A 32 -2.32 11.28 -4.61
CA ILE A 32 -1.70 12.17 -5.60
C ILE A 32 -2.69 13.24 -6.07
N ARG A 33 -3.92 12.86 -6.40
CA ARG A 33 -4.96 13.80 -6.85
C ARG A 33 -5.29 14.83 -5.77
N LYS A 34 -5.32 14.42 -4.50
CA LYS A 34 -5.67 15.29 -3.38
C LYS A 34 -4.53 16.22 -2.92
N HIS A 35 -3.30 15.71 -2.86
CA HIS A 35 -2.18 16.42 -2.22
C HIS A 35 -1.05 16.80 -3.19
N GLY A 36 -1.12 16.37 -4.45
CA GLY A 36 -0.07 16.54 -5.44
C GLY A 36 1.06 15.51 -5.29
N LYS A 37 1.76 15.24 -6.40
CA LYS A 37 2.88 14.27 -6.43
C LYS A 37 4.02 14.67 -5.48
N ALA A 38 4.28 15.98 -5.32
CA ALA A 38 5.36 16.50 -4.50
C ALA A 38 5.24 16.08 -3.02
N LYS A 39 4.03 16.17 -2.43
CA LYS A 39 3.77 15.75 -1.05
C LYS A 39 4.02 14.26 -0.80
N LEU A 40 4.00 13.43 -1.85
CA LEU A 40 4.21 11.98 -1.77
C LEU A 40 5.64 11.56 -2.17
N LYS A 41 6.52 12.49 -2.56
CA LYS A 41 7.91 12.17 -2.91
C LYS A 41 8.61 11.57 -1.68
N GLY A 42 9.19 10.39 -1.86
CA GLY A 42 9.87 9.66 -0.77
C GLY A 42 8.94 9.12 0.33
N LYS A 43 7.62 9.17 0.16
CA LYS A 43 6.62 8.75 1.15
C LYS A 43 5.73 7.64 0.63
N ASP A 44 5.20 6.86 1.57
CA ASP A 44 4.24 5.78 1.32
C ASP A 44 2.84 6.24 1.74
N ILE A 45 1.81 5.63 1.12
CA ILE A 45 0.43 5.79 1.55
C ILE A 45 0.09 4.60 2.44
N ASP A 46 -0.22 4.91 3.69
CA ASP A 46 -0.58 3.95 4.72
C ASP A 46 -2.09 3.86 4.87
N HIS A 47 -2.57 2.65 5.13
CA HIS A 47 -3.94 2.33 5.48
C HIS A 47 -4.02 2.18 6.99
N LYS A 48 -4.63 3.14 7.70
CA LYS A 48 -4.74 3.13 9.17
C LYS A 48 -5.33 1.82 9.69
N ARG A 49 -6.39 1.33 9.04
CA ARG A 49 -6.90 -0.04 9.12
C ARG A 49 -6.46 -0.79 7.86
N SER A 50 -5.76 -1.90 8.03
CA SER A 50 -5.16 -2.67 6.92
C SER A 50 -6.24 -3.23 5.97
N LEU A 51 -5.87 -3.49 4.71
CA LEU A 51 -6.80 -4.10 3.74
C LEU A 51 -7.22 -5.52 4.15
N LYS A 52 -6.38 -6.26 4.87
CA LYS A 52 -6.75 -7.59 5.39
C LYS A 52 -7.66 -7.49 6.62
N ALA A 53 -7.58 -6.41 7.39
CA ALA A 53 -8.49 -6.13 8.50
C ALA A 53 -9.86 -5.57 8.05
N GLY A 54 -10.16 -5.51 6.74
CA GLY A 54 -11.38 -4.89 6.22
C GLY A 54 -11.31 -3.36 6.02
N GLY A 55 -10.11 -2.78 6.06
CA GLY A 55 -9.90 -1.38 5.69
C GLY A 55 -10.08 -1.12 4.20
N GLY A 56 -10.34 0.14 3.84
CA GLY A 56 -10.57 0.57 2.45
C GLY A 56 -9.80 1.83 2.05
N ASN A 57 -10.08 2.34 0.86
CA ASN A 57 -9.41 3.53 0.29
C ASN A 57 -10.09 4.86 0.62
N GLY A 58 -11.01 4.88 1.59
CA GLY A 58 -11.63 6.13 2.05
C GLY A 58 -10.58 7.08 2.62
N TYR A 59 -10.68 8.38 2.33
CA TYR A 59 -9.69 9.38 2.77
C TYR A 59 -9.44 9.37 4.29
N LYS A 60 -10.46 9.05 5.10
CA LYS A 60 -10.33 8.91 6.56
C LYS A 60 -9.35 7.79 6.97
N ASN A 61 -9.23 6.75 6.15
CA ASN A 61 -8.36 5.60 6.37
C ASN A 61 -6.95 5.78 5.77
N LEU A 62 -6.76 6.68 4.81
CA LEU A 62 -5.46 6.91 4.17
C LEU A 62 -4.66 7.99 4.90
N ARG A 63 -3.35 7.79 5.02
CA ARG A 63 -2.40 8.81 5.49
C ARG A 63 -1.07 8.71 4.78
N ILE A 64 -0.39 9.85 4.62
CA ILE A 64 0.96 9.90 4.05
C ILE A 64 1.96 9.69 5.18
N ARG A 65 2.87 8.72 5.04
CA ARG A 65 3.92 8.43 6.03
C ARG A 65 5.29 8.33 5.39
N SER A 66 6.34 8.52 6.20
CA SER A 66 7.69 8.20 5.74
C SER A 66 7.80 6.70 5.45
N ARG A 67 8.64 6.33 4.47
CA ARG A 67 8.86 4.94 4.08
C ARG A 67 9.36 4.08 5.23
N SER A 68 10.29 4.60 6.03
CA SER A 68 10.86 3.88 7.17
C SER A 68 9.77 3.55 8.19
N GLN A 69 9.02 4.56 8.64
CA GLN A 69 7.97 4.37 9.63
C GLN A 69 6.84 3.45 9.15
N ASN A 70 6.47 3.52 7.86
CA ASN A 70 5.40 2.69 7.32
C ASN A 70 5.82 1.21 7.21
N ARG A 71 7.07 0.94 6.82
CA ARG A 71 7.57 -0.43 6.59
C ARG A 71 8.01 -1.12 7.88
N ALA A 72 8.45 -0.35 8.87
CA ALA A 72 8.77 -0.84 10.20
C ALA A 72 7.51 -1.02 11.07
N ASP A 73 6.35 -0.52 10.63
CA ASP A 73 5.11 -0.64 11.38
C ASP A 73 4.69 -2.11 11.45
N LYS A 74 4.84 -2.70 12.64
CA LYS A 74 4.45 -4.08 12.93
C LYS A 74 2.97 -4.20 13.28
N ARG A 75 2.13 -3.21 12.94
CA ARG A 75 0.67 -3.33 13.02
C ARG A 75 0.22 -4.56 12.25
N ALA A 76 0.16 -5.65 12.99
CA ALA A 76 -0.38 -6.92 12.57
C ALA A 76 -1.83 -6.66 12.17
N TYR A 77 -2.15 -7.22 11.02
CA TYR A 77 -3.48 -7.64 10.60
C TYR A 77 -4.62 -7.45 11.58
#